data_AF-A0AB72ZNX4-F1
#
_entry.id   AF-A0AB72ZNX4-F1
#
_cell.length_a   1.000
_cell.length_b   1.000
_cell.length_c   1.000
_cell.angle_alpha   90.00
_cell.angle_beta   90.00
_cell.angle_gamma   90.00
#
_symmetry.space_group_name_H-M   'P 1'
#
loop_
_entity.id
_entity.type
_entity.pdbx_description
1 polymer ?
#
loop_
_entity_poly.entity_id
_entity_poly.type
_entity_poly.pdbx_seq_one_letter_code
_entity_poly.pdbx_strand_id
1 'polypeptide(L)'
;ALTANNSGFLGQYALAGNSKLTVASTNNLGASSSVALAGAGDTLSLSGFNGTFGNSVTGSGVLQVTDDAEVTLTSSNGVGNTVKVDIADATLNLNDIALFDHVLTGNGTLNVAKNLATTAFDFGSTVGGAFSGIVNLTNTTFALSADNAAALARATLKLSDDSVTTVGTTDRILHGLDLNGGTLIFDGSPPQSQANGVVTVTDLALNSGTISITGAGNWENEHPVTPPNVSLLEQDRGDILLQLIDADNVTGNANDLELMINGTTISAGQGVQSTVQQGGYTVANATHNYGMTSNGGSGLYVNYTLSALELLADGANALLLATESGLTANRELNAELSGVGGLVVDAQNGALTLANGNNRY
;
A
#
# COMPACT_ATOMS: atom_id res chain seq x y z
N ALA A 1 -21.98 -17.07 28.87
CA ALA A 1 -21.93 -15.63 28.56
C ALA A 1 -22.23 -14.83 29.83
N LEU A 2 -21.59 -13.68 30.02
CA LEU A 2 -21.96 -12.71 31.06
C LEU A 2 -22.62 -11.51 30.38
N THR A 3 -23.87 -11.25 30.75
CA THR A 3 -24.69 -10.18 30.15
C THR A 3 -25.12 -9.12 31.15
N ALA A 4 -25.04 -9.42 32.45
CA ALA A 4 -25.35 -8.49 33.52
C ALA A 4 -24.26 -7.42 33.68
N ASN A 5 -24.60 -6.33 34.39
CA ASN A 5 -23.62 -5.34 34.84
C ASN A 5 -22.91 -5.85 36.12
N ASN A 6 -21.66 -6.23 35.97
CA ASN A 6 -20.75 -6.67 37.01
C ASN A 6 -19.70 -5.60 37.34
N SER A 7 -19.96 -4.31 37.12
CA SER A 7 -18.99 -3.21 37.31
C SER A 7 -18.32 -3.18 38.69
N GLY A 8 -18.98 -3.72 39.72
CA GLY A 8 -18.43 -3.86 41.08
C GLY A 8 -17.55 -5.09 41.32
N PHE A 9 -17.43 -6.01 40.36
CA PHE A 9 -16.56 -7.18 40.48
C PHE A 9 -15.11 -6.81 40.16
N LEU A 10 -14.23 -7.05 41.13
CA LEU A 10 -12.79 -6.76 41.04
C LEU A 10 -11.93 -8.04 41.06
N GLY A 11 -12.55 -9.21 40.93
CA GLY A 11 -11.90 -10.51 41.07
C GLY A 11 -11.34 -11.07 39.76
N GLN A 12 -11.15 -12.39 39.74
CA GLN A 12 -10.71 -13.14 38.58
C GLN A 12 -11.80 -14.10 38.09
N TYR A 13 -12.04 -14.12 36.78
CA TYR A 13 -12.75 -15.21 36.12
C TYR A 13 -11.74 -16.26 35.67
N ALA A 14 -11.78 -17.45 36.27
CA ALA A 14 -10.93 -18.56 35.86
C ALA A 14 -11.69 -19.48 34.90
N LEU A 15 -11.17 -19.64 33.69
CA LEU A 15 -11.66 -20.57 32.69
C LEU A 15 -10.72 -21.76 32.62
N ALA A 16 -11.30 -22.96 32.59
CA ALA A 16 -10.58 -24.21 32.42
C ALA A 16 -11.45 -25.23 31.68
N GLY A 17 -10.82 -26.25 31.10
CA GLY A 17 -11.53 -27.37 30.49
C GLY A 17 -12.16 -27.04 29.14
N ASN A 18 -11.53 -26.18 28.35
CA ASN A 18 -12.01 -25.72 27.04
C ASN A 18 -13.29 -24.88 27.16
N SER A 19 -13.35 -24.02 28.16
CA SER A 19 -14.50 -23.16 28.44
C SER A 19 -14.48 -21.89 27.58
N LYS A 20 -15.66 -21.41 27.17
CA LYS A 20 -15.83 -20.12 26.49
C LYS A 20 -16.62 -19.14 27.35
N LEU A 21 -16.03 -17.98 27.66
CA LEU A 21 -16.68 -16.85 28.31
C LEU A 21 -16.93 -15.75 27.28
N THR A 22 -18.20 -15.49 26.98
CA THR A 22 -18.60 -14.40 26.07
C THR A 22 -19.04 -13.16 26.83
N VAL A 23 -18.55 -12.00 26.42
CA VAL A 23 -18.91 -10.66 26.92
C VAL A 23 -19.04 -9.67 25.76
N ALA A 24 -19.90 -8.66 25.92
CA ALA A 24 -20.14 -7.62 24.92
C ALA A 24 -19.82 -6.20 25.44
N SER A 25 -19.39 -6.06 26.70
CA SER A 25 -18.99 -4.78 27.28
C SER A 25 -18.06 -4.97 28.47
N THR A 26 -17.29 -3.94 28.82
CA THR A 26 -16.43 -3.90 30.02
C THR A 26 -17.22 -4.17 31.31
N ASN A 27 -18.47 -3.68 31.37
CA ASN A 27 -19.36 -3.88 32.50
C ASN A 27 -19.69 -5.35 32.74
N ASN A 28 -19.60 -6.23 31.72
CA ASN A 28 -19.90 -7.64 31.92
C ASN A 28 -18.83 -8.37 32.73
N LEU A 29 -17.58 -7.93 32.69
CA LEU A 29 -16.50 -8.48 33.51
C LEU A 29 -16.38 -7.73 34.84
N GLY A 30 -16.52 -6.42 34.82
CA GLY A 30 -16.24 -5.57 35.98
C GLY A 30 -14.96 -4.78 35.80
N ALA A 31 -14.97 -3.53 36.27
CA ALA A 31 -13.85 -2.61 36.09
C ALA A 31 -12.59 -3.19 36.75
N SER A 32 -11.52 -3.36 35.98
CA SER A 32 -10.22 -3.88 36.47
C SER A 32 -10.23 -5.34 36.95
N SER A 33 -11.26 -6.12 36.64
CA SER A 33 -11.23 -7.58 36.84
C SER A 33 -10.24 -8.26 35.87
N SER A 34 -9.86 -9.50 36.17
CA SER A 34 -8.97 -10.31 35.31
C SER A 34 -9.64 -11.59 34.80
N VAL A 35 -9.17 -12.10 33.68
CA VAL A 35 -9.58 -13.40 33.13
C VAL A 35 -8.35 -14.30 33.02
N ALA A 36 -8.39 -15.48 33.63
CA ALA A 36 -7.33 -16.47 33.54
C ALA A 36 -7.79 -17.64 32.64
N LEU A 37 -7.06 -17.88 31.55
CA LEU A 37 -7.32 -18.92 30.58
C LEU A 37 -6.35 -20.09 30.82
N ALA A 38 -6.79 -21.12 31.53
CA ALA A 38 -5.91 -22.17 32.05
C ALA A 38 -5.20 -22.97 30.93
N GLY A 39 -5.91 -23.25 29.83
CA GLY A 39 -5.38 -24.01 28.71
C GLY A 39 -5.72 -23.41 27.35
N ALA A 40 -5.08 -23.95 26.30
CA ALA A 40 -5.19 -23.46 24.93
C ALA A 40 -6.60 -23.51 24.32
N GLY A 41 -7.52 -24.31 24.88
CA GLY A 41 -8.92 -24.35 24.45
C GLY A 41 -9.83 -23.37 25.19
N ASP A 42 -9.34 -22.69 26.23
CA ASP A 42 -10.14 -21.71 26.97
C ASP A 42 -10.17 -20.39 26.21
N THR A 43 -11.36 -19.80 26.06
CA THR A 43 -11.58 -18.62 25.22
C THR A 43 -12.32 -17.53 25.97
N LEU A 44 -11.73 -16.33 26.02
CA LEU A 44 -12.47 -15.09 26.29
C LEU A 44 -12.92 -14.52 24.94
N SER A 45 -14.22 -14.42 24.73
CA SER A 45 -14.83 -13.93 23.49
C SER A 45 -15.47 -12.57 23.71
N LEU A 46 -14.90 -11.56 23.08
CA LEU A 46 -15.41 -10.20 22.98
C LEU A 46 -16.34 -10.13 21.76
N SER A 47 -17.58 -10.61 21.92
CA SER A 47 -18.58 -10.74 20.84
C SER A 47 -19.46 -9.48 20.82
N GLY A 48 -19.47 -8.74 19.72
CA GLY A 48 -20.17 -7.45 19.62
C GLY A 48 -19.67 -6.40 20.61
N PHE A 49 -18.44 -6.56 21.13
CA PHE A 49 -17.84 -5.63 22.08
C PHE A 49 -17.38 -4.37 21.35
N ASN A 50 -17.76 -3.20 21.84
CA ASN A 50 -17.31 -1.93 21.29
C ASN A 50 -16.66 -1.05 22.36
N GLY A 51 -15.43 -0.60 22.10
CA GLY A 51 -14.69 0.35 22.92
C GLY A 51 -13.38 -0.22 23.49
N THR A 52 -12.82 0.45 24.49
CA THR A 52 -11.57 0.03 25.13
C THR A 52 -11.79 -1.16 26.04
N PHE A 53 -11.15 -2.28 25.75
CA PHE A 53 -11.05 -3.37 26.70
C PHE A 53 -10.19 -2.90 27.86
N GLY A 54 -10.62 -3.05 29.11
CA GLY A 54 -9.92 -2.51 30.28
C GLY A 54 -9.43 -3.57 31.26
N ASN A 55 -9.63 -4.84 30.92
CA ASN A 55 -9.33 -5.98 31.78
C ASN A 55 -7.99 -6.62 31.40
N SER A 56 -7.45 -7.44 32.30
CA SER A 56 -6.27 -8.25 32.01
C SER A 56 -6.68 -9.69 31.66
N VAL A 57 -5.90 -10.32 30.79
CA VAL A 57 -6.08 -11.71 30.37
C VAL A 57 -4.75 -12.42 30.53
N THR A 58 -4.74 -13.54 31.24
CA THR A 58 -3.53 -14.33 31.49
C THR A 58 -3.73 -15.78 31.09
N GLY A 59 -2.64 -16.54 31.03
CA GLY A 59 -2.66 -17.96 30.68
C GLY A 59 -2.39 -18.20 29.20
N SER A 60 -2.85 -19.34 28.68
CA SER A 60 -2.44 -19.87 27.36
C SER A 60 -3.59 -20.03 26.36
N GLY A 61 -4.77 -19.54 26.70
CA GLY A 61 -5.97 -19.61 25.86
C GLY A 61 -6.03 -18.53 24.78
N VAL A 62 -7.26 -18.27 24.33
CA VAL A 62 -7.56 -17.35 23.23
C VAL A 62 -8.34 -16.14 23.72
N LEU A 63 -7.86 -14.94 23.35
CA LEU A 63 -8.66 -13.73 23.32
C LEU A 63 -9.24 -13.58 21.91
N GLN A 64 -10.54 -13.83 21.78
CA GLN A 64 -11.25 -13.76 20.51
C GLN A 64 -12.05 -12.45 20.42
N VAL A 65 -11.85 -11.69 19.35
CA VAL A 65 -12.64 -10.52 18.94
C VAL A 65 -13.51 -10.95 17.77
N THR A 66 -14.83 -10.84 17.89
CA THR A 66 -15.75 -11.42 16.90
C THR A 66 -17.12 -10.75 16.87
N ASP A 67 -17.98 -11.13 15.92
CA ASP A 67 -19.37 -10.69 15.83
C ASP A 67 -19.46 -9.16 15.69
N ASP A 68 -18.76 -8.64 14.67
CA ASP A 68 -18.66 -7.20 14.35
C ASP A 68 -18.16 -6.33 15.53
N ALA A 69 -17.37 -6.93 16.43
CA ALA A 69 -16.75 -6.21 17.54
C ALA A 69 -15.72 -5.19 17.06
N GLU A 70 -15.63 -4.06 17.78
CA GLU A 70 -14.68 -2.97 17.59
C GLU A 70 -13.94 -2.75 18.90
N VAL A 71 -12.92 -3.58 19.15
CA VAL A 71 -12.19 -3.60 20.43
C VAL A 71 -10.96 -2.72 20.33
N THR A 72 -10.69 -1.89 21.34
CA THR A 72 -9.42 -1.16 21.46
C THR A 72 -8.56 -1.73 22.58
N LEU A 73 -7.31 -2.04 22.26
CA LEU A 73 -6.23 -2.28 23.21
C LEU A 73 -5.31 -1.06 23.26
N THR A 74 -4.75 -0.84 24.44
CA THR A 74 -3.79 0.22 24.78
C THR A 74 -2.62 -0.44 25.50
N SER A 75 -1.54 0.31 25.73
CA SER A 75 -0.41 -0.16 26.55
C SER A 75 -0.78 -0.51 28.01
N SER A 76 -1.95 -0.07 28.50
CA SER A 76 -2.44 -0.42 29.84
C SER A 76 -3.10 -1.80 29.91
N ASN A 77 -3.37 -2.42 28.76
CA ASN A 77 -3.97 -3.75 28.70
C ASN A 77 -2.98 -4.83 29.13
N GLY A 78 -3.34 -5.59 30.15
CA GLY A 78 -2.56 -6.75 30.60
C GLY A 78 -2.95 -8.02 29.86
N VAL A 79 -2.71 -8.11 28.54
CA VAL A 79 -2.83 -9.38 27.81
C VAL A 79 -1.49 -10.10 27.89
N GLY A 80 -1.47 -11.27 28.54
CA GLY A 80 -0.25 -12.06 28.69
C GLY A 80 0.28 -12.54 27.33
N ASN A 81 1.60 -12.53 27.15
CA ASN A 81 2.27 -12.89 25.88
C ASN A 81 1.93 -14.30 25.36
N THR A 82 1.56 -15.24 26.24
CA THR A 82 1.14 -16.59 25.85
C THR A 82 -0.33 -16.69 25.43
N VAL A 83 -1.11 -15.63 25.62
CA VAL A 83 -2.49 -15.56 25.15
C VAL A 83 -2.47 -15.33 23.64
N LYS A 84 -3.18 -16.18 22.91
CA LYS A 84 -3.38 -16.01 21.46
C LYS A 84 -4.47 -14.98 21.20
N VAL A 85 -4.35 -14.26 20.10
CA VAL A 85 -5.36 -13.30 19.66
C VAL A 85 -5.99 -13.78 18.36
N ASP A 86 -7.32 -13.87 18.35
CA ASP A 86 -8.11 -14.27 17.19
C ASP A 86 -9.06 -13.13 16.82
N ILE A 87 -8.97 -12.61 15.59
CA ILE A 87 -9.85 -11.56 15.08
C ILE A 87 -10.73 -12.17 13.99
N ALA A 88 -11.94 -12.57 14.34
CA ALA A 88 -12.85 -13.30 13.46
C ALA A 88 -14.01 -12.40 13.02
N ASP A 89 -13.96 -11.92 11.78
CA ASP A 89 -14.95 -11.00 11.19
C ASP A 89 -15.26 -9.78 12.09
N ALA A 90 -14.20 -9.14 12.59
CA ALA A 90 -14.27 -8.03 13.55
C ALA A 90 -13.01 -7.16 13.46
N THR A 91 -12.91 -6.14 14.31
CA THR A 91 -11.78 -5.21 14.34
C THR A 91 -11.12 -5.14 15.72
N LEU A 92 -9.80 -5.25 15.73
CA LEU A 92 -8.95 -4.95 16.87
C LEU A 92 -8.13 -3.70 16.58
N ASN A 93 -8.30 -2.68 17.41
CA ASN A 93 -7.58 -1.42 17.35
C ASN A 93 -6.44 -1.44 18.37
N LEU A 94 -5.21 -1.28 17.91
CA LEU A 94 -4.02 -1.09 18.74
C LEU A 94 -3.73 0.40 18.84
N ASN A 95 -4.10 1.00 19.98
CA ASN A 95 -3.84 2.41 20.25
C ASN A 95 -2.50 2.58 20.96
N ASP A 96 -1.54 3.13 20.23
CA ASP A 96 -0.19 3.43 20.70
C ASP A 96 0.59 2.22 21.25
N ILE A 97 0.33 1.03 20.71
CA ILE A 97 1.14 -0.17 21.00
C ILE A 97 2.32 -0.20 20.03
N ALA A 98 3.53 -0.43 20.54
CA ALA A 98 4.75 -0.46 19.71
C ALA A 98 5.13 -1.86 19.25
N LEU A 99 4.79 -2.89 20.03
CA LEU A 99 5.10 -4.28 19.74
C LEU A 99 3.85 -5.12 19.98
N PHE A 100 3.43 -5.87 18.97
CA PHE A 100 2.40 -6.90 19.11
C PHE A 100 3.07 -8.27 19.02
N ASP A 101 3.18 -8.96 20.15
CA ASP A 101 3.88 -10.26 20.26
C ASP A 101 2.94 -11.33 20.83
N HIS A 102 1.90 -11.63 20.05
CA HIS A 102 0.93 -12.69 20.31
C HIS A 102 0.67 -13.46 19.02
N VAL A 103 0.54 -14.78 19.11
CA VAL A 103 0.03 -15.58 17.98
C VAL A 103 -1.27 -14.96 17.49
N LEU A 104 -1.30 -14.57 16.21
CA LEU A 104 -2.43 -13.89 15.60
C LEU A 104 -3.11 -14.80 14.58
N THR A 105 -4.43 -14.95 14.71
CA THR A 105 -5.28 -15.70 13.77
C THR A 105 -6.54 -14.93 13.42
N GLY A 106 -7.28 -15.48 12.46
CA GLY A 106 -8.54 -14.90 12.00
C GLY A 106 -8.38 -14.11 10.70
N ASN A 107 -9.46 -13.46 10.32
CA ASN A 107 -9.67 -12.84 9.02
C ASN A 107 -10.21 -11.40 9.12
N GLY A 108 -10.33 -10.86 10.33
CA GLY A 108 -10.81 -9.50 10.57
C GLY A 108 -9.76 -8.42 10.29
N THR A 109 -9.90 -7.27 10.95
CA THR A 109 -9.00 -6.12 10.78
C THR A 109 -8.19 -5.87 12.05
N LEU A 110 -6.87 -5.77 11.91
CA LEU A 110 -5.97 -5.23 12.91
C LEU A 110 -5.62 -3.79 12.52
N ASN A 111 -6.23 -2.82 13.20
CA ASN A 111 -5.91 -1.41 13.04
C ASN A 111 -4.76 -1.04 13.97
N VAL A 112 -3.74 -0.39 13.43
CA VAL A 112 -2.59 0.13 14.18
C VAL A 112 -2.53 1.63 13.99
N ALA A 113 -2.59 2.35 15.09
CA ALA A 113 -2.42 3.80 15.11
C ALA A 113 -1.48 4.19 16.26
N LYS A 114 -0.49 5.02 15.94
CA LYS A 114 0.41 5.58 16.95
C LYS A 114 0.03 7.02 17.26
N ASN A 115 0.51 7.52 18.41
CA ASN A 115 0.33 8.92 18.78
C ASN A 115 1.19 9.87 17.94
N LEU A 116 2.33 9.39 17.42
CA LEU A 116 3.25 10.16 16.59
C LEU A 116 3.61 9.34 15.35
N ALA A 117 3.51 9.95 14.17
CA ALA A 117 3.83 9.31 12.88
C ALA A 117 5.21 8.65 12.87
N THR A 118 6.18 9.22 13.58
CA THR A 118 7.56 8.74 13.61
C THR A 118 7.79 7.50 14.48
N THR A 119 6.76 7.02 15.19
CA THR A 119 6.92 5.89 16.10
C THR A 119 6.62 4.57 15.41
N ALA A 120 7.50 3.60 15.68
CA ALA A 120 7.43 2.30 15.04
C ALA A 120 6.36 1.41 15.66
N PHE A 121 5.78 0.57 14.82
CA PHE A 121 5.08 -0.64 15.20
C PHE A 121 5.83 -1.85 14.64
N ASP A 122 5.94 -2.91 15.44
CA ASP A 122 6.49 -4.19 15.01
C ASP A 122 5.61 -5.36 15.48
N PHE A 123 5.59 -6.41 14.68
CA PHE A 123 5.19 -7.75 15.10
C PHE A 123 6.37 -8.43 15.77
N GLY A 124 6.10 -9.11 16.88
CA GLY A 124 7.07 -9.99 17.50
C GLY A 124 7.14 -11.34 16.81
N SER A 125 8.25 -12.05 17.01
CA SER A 125 8.50 -13.38 16.42
C SER A 125 7.44 -14.45 16.76
N THR A 126 6.60 -14.24 17.79
CA THR A 126 5.55 -15.21 18.17
C THR A 126 4.28 -15.11 17.34
N VAL A 127 4.11 -14.04 16.55
CA VAL A 127 2.86 -13.75 15.83
C VAL A 127 2.52 -14.85 14.82
N GLY A 128 3.52 -15.32 14.08
CA GLY A 128 3.36 -16.30 13.01
C GLY A 128 2.57 -15.77 11.81
N GLY A 129 2.41 -16.57 10.76
CA GLY A 129 1.78 -16.16 9.50
C GLY A 129 0.35 -16.68 9.29
N ALA A 130 -0.41 -16.90 10.36
CA ALA A 130 -1.74 -17.52 10.27
C ALA A 130 -2.89 -16.53 10.05
N PHE A 131 -2.70 -15.27 10.42
CA PHE A 131 -3.67 -14.20 10.19
C PHE A 131 -3.86 -13.95 8.70
N SER A 132 -5.10 -13.95 8.24
CA SER A 132 -5.45 -13.74 6.82
C SER A 132 -6.36 -12.53 6.60
N GLY A 133 -6.36 -11.61 7.55
CA GLY A 133 -7.16 -10.40 7.51
C GLY A 133 -6.40 -9.21 6.95
N ILE A 134 -6.80 -8.02 7.40
CA ILE A 134 -6.18 -6.74 7.03
C ILE A 134 -5.35 -6.23 8.22
N VAL A 135 -4.10 -5.87 7.97
CA VAL A 135 -3.28 -5.06 8.88
C VAL A 135 -3.27 -3.65 8.34
N ASN A 136 -4.02 -2.75 8.99
CA ASN A 136 -4.17 -1.37 8.55
C ASN A 136 -3.28 -0.45 9.40
N LEU A 137 -2.34 0.24 8.76
CA LEU A 137 -1.43 1.18 9.41
C LEU A 137 -1.88 2.62 9.16
N THR A 138 -1.93 3.43 10.22
CA THR A 138 -2.22 4.87 10.15
C THR A 138 -1.30 5.61 11.10
N ASN A 139 -0.72 6.75 10.70
CA ASN A 139 0.15 7.56 11.56
C ASN A 139 1.24 6.73 12.27
N THR A 140 1.96 5.89 11.52
CA THR A 140 2.85 4.83 12.05
C THR A 140 4.07 4.63 11.15
N THR A 141 5.26 4.38 11.70
CA THR A 141 6.39 3.81 10.93
C THR A 141 6.40 2.28 11.01
N PHE A 142 6.76 1.63 9.91
CA PHE A 142 6.83 0.18 9.80
C PHE A 142 8.01 -0.22 8.92
N ALA A 143 8.75 -1.25 9.31
CA ALA A 143 9.76 -1.85 8.45
C ALA A 143 9.26 -3.21 7.98
N LEU A 144 9.48 -3.58 6.72
CA LEU A 144 9.28 -4.97 6.28
C LEU A 144 10.43 -5.85 6.80
N SER A 145 10.62 -5.91 8.12
CA SER A 145 11.54 -6.80 8.83
C SER A 145 11.11 -8.28 8.69
N ALA A 146 11.96 -9.22 9.12
CA ALA A 146 11.70 -10.64 8.90
C ALA A 146 10.41 -11.09 9.62
N ASP A 147 10.26 -10.66 10.89
CA ASP A 147 9.09 -10.96 11.71
C ASP A 147 7.83 -10.27 11.15
N ASN A 148 7.96 -9.01 10.71
CA ASN A 148 6.85 -8.26 10.13
C ASN A 148 6.35 -8.88 8.82
N ALA A 149 7.25 -9.31 7.93
CA ALA A 149 6.87 -10.00 6.70
C ALA A 149 6.28 -11.39 6.99
N ALA A 150 6.79 -12.11 7.99
CA ALA A 150 6.24 -13.41 8.39
C ALA A 150 4.80 -13.29 8.92
N ALA A 151 4.48 -12.23 9.66
CA ALA A 151 3.12 -11.94 10.11
C ALA A 151 2.15 -11.64 8.95
N LEU A 152 2.67 -11.12 7.84
CA LEU A 152 1.92 -10.72 6.65
C LEU A 152 1.85 -11.81 5.56
N ALA A 153 2.33 -13.02 5.85
CA ALA A 153 2.40 -14.11 4.87
C ALA A 153 1.04 -14.51 4.26
N ARG A 154 -0.07 -14.17 4.92
CA ARG A 154 -1.45 -14.43 4.47
C ARG A 154 -2.36 -13.21 4.59
N ALA A 155 -1.85 -12.09 5.09
CA ALA A 155 -2.63 -10.89 5.38
C ALA A 155 -2.39 -9.81 4.32
N THR A 156 -3.34 -8.89 4.20
CA THR A 156 -3.15 -7.67 3.40
C THR A 156 -2.60 -6.57 4.29
N LEU A 157 -1.44 -6.02 3.92
CA LEU A 157 -0.92 -4.81 4.53
C LEU A 157 -1.56 -3.60 3.86
N LYS A 158 -2.30 -2.80 4.60
CA LYS A 158 -2.89 -1.54 4.13
C LYS A 158 -2.13 -0.35 4.68
N LEU A 159 -1.62 0.49 3.79
CA LEU A 159 -0.91 1.73 4.10
C LEU A 159 -1.87 2.91 3.96
N SER A 160 -2.50 3.29 5.08
CA SER A 160 -3.37 4.46 5.15
C SER A 160 -2.58 5.73 5.47
N ASP A 161 -3.28 6.87 5.55
CA ASP A 161 -2.70 8.19 5.80
C ASP A 161 -1.67 8.22 6.93
N ASP A 162 -0.61 9.00 6.70
CA ASP A 162 0.51 9.22 7.62
C ASP A 162 1.27 7.94 8.05
N SER A 163 1.01 6.80 7.41
CA SER A 163 1.85 5.61 7.57
C SER A 163 3.07 5.67 6.66
N VAL A 164 4.21 5.20 7.17
CA VAL A 164 5.48 5.13 6.42
C VAL A 164 6.05 3.74 6.56
N THR A 165 6.08 2.99 5.45
CA THR A 165 6.66 1.64 5.41
C THR A 165 7.98 1.62 4.66
N THR A 166 9.02 1.05 5.24
CA THR A 166 10.33 0.86 4.58
C THR A 166 10.54 -0.60 4.21
N VAL A 167 10.81 -0.88 2.94
CA VAL A 167 11.03 -2.25 2.42
C VAL A 167 12.39 -2.81 2.87
N GLY A 168 13.42 -1.96 2.88
CA GLY A 168 14.80 -2.37 3.13
C GLY A 168 15.46 -2.99 1.89
N THR A 169 16.57 -3.69 2.10
CA THR A 169 17.45 -4.21 1.04
C THR A 169 17.36 -5.72 0.84
N THR A 170 16.25 -6.32 1.25
CA THR A 170 16.04 -7.76 1.14
C THR A 170 14.64 -7.98 0.65
N ASP A 171 14.51 -8.73 -0.45
CA ASP A 171 13.22 -9.06 -1.05
C ASP A 171 12.27 -9.65 -0.02
N ARG A 172 10.99 -9.27 -0.12
CA ARG A 172 9.94 -9.70 0.81
C ARG A 172 8.75 -10.24 0.06
N ILE A 173 8.15 -11.27 0.64
CA ILE A 173 6.92 -11.86 0.15
C ILE A 173 5.84 -11.54 1.19
N LEU A 174 4.77 -10.88 0.74
CA LEU A 174 3.55 -10.65 1.50
C LEU A 174 2.39 -11.28 0.74
N HIS A 175 1.22 -11.42 1.35
CA HIS A 175 0.04 -11.85 0.59
C HIS A 175 -0.56 -10.70 -0.21
N GLY A 176 -0.94 -9.61 0.47
CA GLY A 176 -1.54 -8.44 -0.18
C GLY A 176 -0.90 -7.14 0.27
N LEU A 177 -0.92 -6.14 -0.61
CA LEU A 177 -0.52 -4.77 -0.33
C LEU A 177 -1.54 -3.79 -0.90
N ASP A 178 -2.10 -2.96 -0.03
CA ASP A 178 -3.05 -1.90 -0.36
C ASP A 178 -2.42 -0.53 -0.08
N LEU A 179 -2.06 0.19 -1.13
CA LEU A 179 -1.54 1.56 -1.06
C LEU A 179 -2.72 2.53 -1.08
N ASN A 180 -3.02 3.13 0.08
CA ASN A 180 -4.22 3.94 0.26
C ASN A 180 -3.97 5.18 1.14
N GLY A 181 -2.94 5.95 0.79
CA GLY A 181 -2.60 7.24 1.40
C GLY A 181 -1.23 7.27 2.09
N GLY A 182 -0.70 6.10 2.47
CA GLY A 182 0.62 5.99 3.10
C GLY A 182 1.80 6.15 2.15
N THR A 183 3.01 6.19 2.72
CA THR A 183 4.29 6.19 1.98
C THR A 183 4.94 4.81 2.04
N LEU A 184 5.35 4.29 0.88
CA LEU A 184 6.19 3.09 0.77
C LEU A 184 7.59 3.47 0.25
N ILE A 185 8.62 3.15 1.04
CA ILE A 185 10.01 3.53 0.79
C ILE A 185 10.81 2.32 0.30
N PHE A 186 11.43 2.47 -0.86
CA PHE A 186 12.38 1.53 -1.46
C PHE A 186 13.80 2.09 -1.45
N ASP A 187 14.77 1.20 -1.27
CA ASP A 187 16.18 1.50 -1.51
C ASP A 187 16.56 1.15 -2.96
N GLY A 188 17.09 2.10 -3.72
CA GLY A 188 17.44 1.92 -5.13
C GLY A 188 17.79 3.23 -5.85
N SER A 189 18.13 3.16 -7.14
CA SER A 189 18.46 4.34 -7.95
C SER A 189 18.14 4.12 -9.43
N PRO A 190 17.01 4.62 -9.97
CA PRO A 190 16.72 4.55 -11.39
C PRO A 190 17.77 5.32 -12.23
N PRO A 191 18.32 4.75 -13.32
CA PRO A 191 18.06 3.40 -13.83
C PRO A 191 18.85 2.32 -13.07
N GLN A 192 18.13 1.31 -12.58
CA GLN A 192 18.66 0.12 -11.94
C GLN A 192 17.58 -0.94 -12.10
N SER A 193 17.80 -2.05 -12.81
CA SER A 193 16.72 -2.97 -13.24
C SER A 193 15.68 -3.32 -12.15
N GLN A 194 16.10 -3.42 -10.88
CA GLN A 194 15.25 -3.65 -9.72
C GLN A 194 15.77 -2.92 -8.48
N ALA A 195 14.88 -2.62 -7.53
CA ALA A 195 15.26 -2.08 -6.23
C ALA A 195 16.13 -3.07 -5.44
N ASN A 196 16.84 -2.59 -4.42
CA ASN A 196 17.66 -3.42 -3.56
C ASN A 196 16.82 -4.40 -2.72
N GLY A 197 15.54 -4.10 -2.52
CA GLY A 197 14.54 -5.04 -2.03
C GLY A 197 13.26 -4.90 -2.84
N VAL A 198 12.85 -5.98 -3.51
CA VAL A 198 11.58 -6.07 -4.24
C VAL A 198 10.52 -6.68 -3.32
N VAL A 199 9.28 -6.20 -3.42
CA VAL A 199 8.14 -6.82 -2.72
C VAL A 199 7.38 -7.69 -3.71
N THR A 200 7.18 -8.96 -3.39
CA THR A 200 6.31 -9.87 -4.13
C THR A 200 4.98 -10.03 -3.37
N VAL A 201 3.87 -9.83 -4.07
CA VAL A 201 2.52 -9.99 -3.51
C VAL A 201 1.62 -10.77 -4.46
N THR A 202 0.55 -11.37 -3.94
CA THR A 202 -0.53 -11.90 -4.79
C THR A 202 -1.43 -10.75 -5.23
N ASP A 203 -1.87 -9.91 -4.29
CA ASP A 203 -2.81 -8.82 -4.56
C ASP A 203 -2.18 -7.45 -4.27
N LEU A 204 -2.16 -6.58 -5.29
CA LEU A 204 -1.70 -5.19 -5.19
C LEU A 204 -2.85 -4.24 -5.54
N ALA A 205 -3.16 -3.31 -4.63
CA ALA A 205 -4.10 -2.22 -4.88
C ALA A 205 -3.37 -0.88 -4.87
N LEU A 206 -3.51 -0.13 -5.97
CA LEU A 206 -2.90 1.19 -6.20
C LEU A 206 -3.99 2.26 -6.08
N ASN A 207 -4.39 2.62 -4.86
CA ASN A 207 -5.49 3.56 -4.63
C ASN A 207 -5.00 5.01 -4.46
N SER A 208 -3.98 5.22 -3.60
CA SER A 208 -3.37 6.53 -3.37
C SER A 208 -2.11 6.41 -2.50
N GLY A 209 -1.33 7.47 -2.39
CA GLY A 209 -0.17 7.57 -1.50
C GLY A 209 1.12 7.85 -2.27
N THR A 210 2.26 7.62 -1.60
CA THR A 210 3.57 7.99 -2.13
C THR A 210 4.49 6.78 -2.24
N ILE A 211 5.11 6.61 -3.40
CA ILE A 211 6.26 5.75 -3.58
C ILE A 211 7.52 6.61 -3.48
N SER A 212 8.37 6.31 -2.51
CA SER A 212 9.63 7.00 -2.30
C SER A 212 10.81 6.10 -2.62
N ILE A 213 11.65 6.53 -3.54
CA ILE A 213 12.92 5.86 -3.85
C ILE A 213 14.05 6.64 -3.19
N THR A 214 14.82 5.96 -2.35
CA THR A 214 16.01 6.52 -1.70
C THR A 214 17.25 5.80 -2.18
N GLY A 215 18.26 6.54 -2.61
CA GLY A 215 19.57 6.05 -3.03
C GLY A 215 20.69 6.95 -2.54
N ALA A 216 21.94 6.58 -2.82
CA ALA A 216 23.13 7.23 -2.25
C ALA A 216 23.58 8.53 -2.94
N GLY A 217 22.99 8.90 -4.08
CA GLY A 217 23.41 10.04 -4.90
C GLY A 217 22.40 11.18 -4.93
N ASN A 218 22.84 12.37 -5.36
CA ASN A 218 21.90 13.41 -5.76
C ASN A 218 21.14 12.92 -6.99
N TRP A 219 19.81 13.07 -6.99
CA TRP A 219 19.02 12.79 -8.18
C TRP A 219 18.85 14.08 -8.99
N GLU A 220 19.15 14.00 -10.27
CA GLU A 220 18.79 15.01 -11.25
C GLU A 220 18.04 14.31 -12.39
N ASN A 221 17.06 14.97 -12.98
CA ASN A 221 16.37 14.47 -14.17
C ASN A 221 17.24 14.67 -15.42
N GLU A 222 18.45 14.12 -15.41
CA GLU A 222 19.34 14.10 -16.56
C GLU A 222 19.05 12.84 -17.39
N HIS A 223 17.91 12.85 -18.09
CA HIS A 223 17.57 12.02 -19.26
C HIS A 223 18.24 10.62 -19.37
N PRO A 224 17.51 9.51 -19.14
CA PRO A 224 17.79 8.31 -19.93
C PRO A 224 17.53 8.68 -21.40
N VAL A 225 18.52 8.50 -22.26
CA VAL A 225 18.50 8.89 -23.68
C VAL A 225 17.19 8.46 -24.34
N THR A 226 16.31 9.40 -24.73
CA THR A 226 15.12 9.09 -25.53
C THR A 226 15.60 8.39 -26.80
N PRO A 227 15.21 7.12 -27.06
CA PRO A 227 15.81 6.40 -28.16
C PRO A 227 15.39 7.06 -29.49
N PRO A 228 16.35 7.35 -30.39
CA PRO A 228 16.01 7.95 -31.67
C PRO A 228 15.12 7.00 -32.47
N ASN A 229 14.12 7.55 -33.17
CA ASN A 229 13.17 6.80 -34.01
C ASN A 229 12.14 5.93 -33.28
N VAL A 230 11.85 6.20 -32.01
CA VAL A 230 10.70 5.62 -31.31
C VAL A 230 9.49 6.54 -31.46
N SER A 231 8.31 6.00 -31.76
CA SER A 231 7.09 6.82 -31.87
C SER A 231 6.68 7.44 -30.55
N LEU A 232 5.85 8.49 -30.59
CA LEU A 232 5.36 9.14 -29.37
C LEU A 232 4.55 8.19 -28.48
N LEU A 233 3.81 7.24 -29.07
CA LEU A 233 3.06 6.24 -28.31
C LEU A 233 4.00 5.25 -27.62
N GLU A 234 5.09 4.83 -28.26
CA GLU A 234 6.06 3.97 -27.60
C GLU A 234 6.88 4.72 -26.53
N GLN A 235 7.12 6.02 -26.73
CA GLN A 235 7.68 6.90 -25.69
C GLN A 235 6.72 7.10 -24.50
N ASP A 236 5.40 7.13 -24.75
CA ASP A 236 4.35 7.19 -23.72
C ASP A 236 4.28 5.90 -22.89
N ARG A 237 4.42 4.73 -23.53
CA ARG A 237 4.60 3.46 -22.82
C ARG A 237 5.84 3.53 -21.92
N GLY A 238 6.93 4.07 -22.46
CA GLY A 238 8.18 4.28 -21.77
C GLY A 238 8.96 2.99 -21.49
N ASP A 239 10.22 3.18 -21.09
CA ASP A 239 11.08 2.07 -20.67
C ASP A 239 10.98 1.88 -19.16
N ILE A 240 10.90 0.61 -18.73
CA ILE A 240 10.98 0.26 -17.31
C ILE A 240 12.43 0.44 -16.85
N LEU A 241 12.60 1.27 -15.83
CA LEU A 241 13.91 1.61 -15.28
C LEU A 241 14.20 0.96 -13.94
N LEU A 242 13.16 0.61 -13.16
CA LEU A 242 13.28 0.02 -11.83
C LEU A 242 12.01 -0.77 -11.47
N GLN A 243 12.15 -2.07 -11.21
CA GLN A 243 11.10 -2.88 -10.58
C GLN A 243 11.05 -2.66 -9.07
N LEU A 244 9.85 -2.42 -8.53
CA LEU A 244 9.61 -2.21 -7.10
C LEU A 244 8.78 -3.34 -6.50
N ILE A 245 7.66 -3.67 -7.15
CA ILE A 245 6.70 -4.67 -6.70
C ILE A 245 6.43 -5.64 -7.85
N ASP A 246 6.43 -6.93 -7.54
CA ASP A 246 5.97 -8.02 -8.41
C ASP A 246 4.62 -8.50 -7.89
N ALA A 247 3.60 -8.59 -8.75
CA ALA A 247 2.24 -8.92 -8.35
C ALA A 247 1.51 -9.82 -9.35
N ASP A 248 0.69 -10.75 -8.83
CA ASP A 248 -0.19 -11.58 -9.66
C ASP A 248 -1.44 -10.79 -10.13
N ASN A 249 -2.03 -10.01 -9.22
CA ASN A 249 -3.22 -9.20 -9.48
C ASN A 249 -2.98 -7.74 -9.09
N VAL A 250 -3.17 -6.83 -10.04
CA VAL A 250 -3.11 -5.39 -9.78
C VAL A 250 -4.49 -4.75 -10.00
N THR A 251 -4.92 -3.94 -9.04
CA THR A 251 -6.11 -3.08 -9.12
C THR A 251 -5.74 -1.62 -8.89
N GLY A 252 -6.59 -0.68 -9.31
CA GLY A 252 -6.30 0.75 -9.27
C GLY A 252 -5.36 1.20 -10.39
N ASN A 253 -4.77 2.40 -10.25
CA ASN A 253 -3.89 2.98 -11.27
C ASN A 253 -2.61 3.54 -10.64
N ALA A 254 -1.46 3.30 -11.28
CA ALA A 254 -0.19 3.87 -10.86
C ALA A 254 -0.18 5.42 -10.91
N ASN A 255 -1.03 6.03 -11.73
CA ASN A 255 -1.22 7.48 -11.81
C ASN A 255 -1.90 8.07 -10.58
N ASP A 256 -2.54 7.25 -9.74
CA ASP A 256 -3.14 7.70 -8.48
C ASP A 256 -2.09 7.82 -7.34
N LEU A 257 -0.84 7.46 -7.63
CA LEU A 257 0.28 7.52 -6.70
C LEU A 257 1.24 8.66 -7.03
N GLU A 258 1.88 9.21 -6.00
CA GLU A 258 2.97 10.17 -6.14
C GLU A 258 4.32 9.45 -6.15
N LEU A 259 5.22 9.85 -7.05
CA LEU A 259 6.60 9.38 -7.07
C LEU A 259 7.53 10.43 -6.43
N MET A 260 8.37 9.99 -5.51
CA MET A 260 9.44 10.80 -4.94
C MET A 260 10.78 10.08 -5.14
N ILE A 261 11.81 10.79 -5.59
CA ILE A 261 13.17 10.25 -5.74
C ILE A 261 14.13 11.14 -4.95
N ASN A 262 14.86 10.55 -4.00
CA ASN A 262 15.81 11.23 -3.11
C ASN A 262 15.24 12.51 -2.48
N GLY A 263 14.00 12.43 -2.00
CA GLY A 263 13.31 13.55 -1.35
C GLY A 263 12.72 14.60 -2.31
N THR A 264 12.84 14.41 -3.63
CA THR A 264 12.27 15.30 -4.63
C THR A 264 11.01 14.67 -5.23
N THR A 265 9.86 15.34 -5.07
CA THR A 265 8.62 14.94 -5.72
C THR A 265 8.74 15.12 -7.23
N ILE A 266 8.42 14.07 -7.98
CA ILE A 266 8.41 14.11 -9.44
C ILE A 266 7.13 14.82 -9.89
N SER A 267 7.30 15.94 -10.58
CA SER A 267 6.20 16.76 -11.09
C SER A 267 6.47 17.20 -12.52
N ALA A 268 5.43 17.59 -13.25
CA ALA A 268 5.54 18.01 -14.66
C ALA A 268 6.59 19.13 -14.88
N GLY A 269 6.76 20.03 -13.91
CA GLY A 269 7.73 21.13 -14.00
C GLY A 269 9.20 20.71 -13.92
N GLN A 270 9.49 19.46 -13.55
CA GLN A 270 10.85 18.90 -13.51
C GLN A 270 11.16 18.04 -14.74
N GLY A 271 10.24 17.91 -15.69
CA GLY A 271 10.44 17.12 -16.90
C GLY A 271 11.45 17.75 -17.85
N VAL A 272 12.12 16.91 -18.63
CA VAL A 272 13.02 17.35 -19.69
C VAL A 272 12.24 17.60 -20.96
N GLN A 273 12.47 18.76 -21.57
CA GLN A 273 11.73 19.19 -22.75
C GLN A 273 12.51 18.92 -24.03
N SER A 274 11.79 18.52 -25.06
CA SER A 274 12.28 18.36 -26.42
C SER A 274 11.24 18.85 -27.43
N THR A 275 11.66 19.12 -28.66
CA THR A 275 10.74 19.51 -29.73
C THR A 275 10.36 18.30 -30.57
N VAL A 276 9.07 18.13 -30.85
CA VAL A 276 8.58 17.16 -31.84
C VAL A 276 8.56 17.83 -33.20
N GLN A 277 9.28 17.25 -34.16
CA GLN A 277 9.33 17.74 -35.53
C GLN A 277 8.65 16.77 -36.50
N GLN A 278 7.77 17.29 -37.35
CA GLN A 278 7.11 16.54 -38.41
C GLN A 278 7.07 17.38 -39.69
N GLY A 279 7.41 16.78 -40.84
CA GLY A 279 7.43 17.50 -42.11
C GLY A 279 8.38 18.71 -42.16
N GLY A 280 9.38 18.77 -41.26
CA GLY A 280 10.30 19.90 -41.13
C GLY A 280 9.80 21.06 -40.26
N TYR A 281 8.63 20.93 -39.62
CA TYR A 281 8.07 21.91 -38.69
C TYR A 281 8.11 21.38 -37.26
N THR A 282 8.31 22.28 -36.29
CA THR A 282 8.04 21.98 -34.88
C THR A 282 6.54 22.01 -34.65
N VAL A 283 5.97 20.86 -34.30
CA VAL A 283 4.51 20.68 -34.17
C VAL A 283 4.05 20.58 -32.72
N ALA A 284 4.93 20.15 -31.82
CA ALA A 284 4.67 20.09 -30.38
C ALA A 284 5.97 20.22 -29.56
N ASN A 285 5.86 20.61 -28.29
CA ASN A 285 6.89 20.36 -27.28
C ASN A 285 6.53 19.08 -26.53
N ALA A 286 7.49 18.18 -26.37
CA ALA A 286 7.36 16.97 -25.58
C ALA A 286 8.09 17.15 -24.25
N THR A 287 7.47 16.70 -23.17
CA THR A 287 8.07 16.67 -21.84
C THR A 287 8.21 15.23 -21.38
N HIS A 288 9.43 14.79 -21.10
CA HIS A 288 9.73 13.46 -20.59
C HIS A 288 10.06 13.52 -19.10
N ASN A 289 9.60 12.53 -18.36
CA ASN A 289 9.86 12.47 -16.93
C ASN A 289 9.82 11.03 -16.41
N TYR A 290 10.31 10.86 -15.19
CA TYR A 290 10.05 9.65 -14.42
C TYR A 290 8.56 9.57 -14.09
N GLY A 291 8.03 8.35 -14.14
CA GLY A 291 6.66 8.05 -13.77
C GLY A 291 6.57 6.67 -13.13
N MET A 292 5.34 6.19 -12.99
CA MET A 292 5.07 4.84 -12.54
C MET A 292 4.14 4.13 -13.51
N THR A 293 4.28 2.82 -13.61
CA THR A 293 3.42 1.97 -14.42
C THR A 293 3.17 0.64 -13.73
N SER A 294 2.02 0.04 -13.99
CA SER A 294 1.72 -1.34 -13.57
C SER A 294 2.19 -2.40 -14.57
N ASN A 295 2.80 -1.99 -15.69
CA ASN A 295 3.30 -2.86 -16.76
C ASN A 295 2.26 -3.91 -17.22
N GLY A 296 1.03 -3.47 -17.47
CA GLY A 296 -0.06 -4.38 -17.86
C GLY A 296 -0.60 -5.23 -16.71
N GLY A 297 -0.37 -4.81 -15.46
CA GLY A 297 -0.92 -5.44 -14.25
C GLY A 297 -0.03 -6.49 -13.61
N SER A 298 1.28 -6.47 -13.85
CA SER A 298 2.24 -7.43 -13.27
C SER A 298 2.96 -6.93 -12.02
N GLY A 299 2.66 -5.72 -11.55
CA GLY A 299 3.35 -5.14 -10.40
C GLY A 299 3.34 -3.61 -10.40
N LEU A 300 4.39 -3.02 -9.82
CA LEU A 300 4.65 -1.58 -9.84
C LEU A 300 6.11 -1.31 -10.19
N TYR A 301 6.31 -0.44 -11.17
CA TYR A 301 7.60 -0.14 -11.76
C TYR A 301 7.76 1.37 -11.90
N VAL A 302 9.00 1.86 -11.77
CA VAL A 302 9.37 3.20 -12.24
C VAL A 302 9.72 3.10 -13.72
N ASN A 303 9.11 3.94 -14.53
CA ASN A 303 9.43 4.09 -15.94
C ASN A 303 9.92 5.51 -16.25
N TYR A 304 10.50 5.69 -17.43
CA TYR A 304 10.71 7.01 -18.03
C TYR A 304 9.85 7.13 -19.26
N THR A 305 8.98 8.14 -19.27
CA THR A 305 7.88 8.23 -20.23
C THR A 305 7.69 9.66 -20.73
N LEU A 306 7.05 9.78 -21.90
CA LEU A 306 6.42 11.01 -22.35
C LEU A 306 5.28 11.39 -21.39
N SER A 307 5.49 12.42 -20.60
CA SER A 307 4.55 12.88 -19.58
C SER A 307 3.59 13.97 -20.08
N ALA A 308 3.99 14.77 -21.07
CA ALA A 308 3.14 15.80 -21.65
C ALA A 308 3.53 16.14 -23.10
N LEU A 309 2.53 16.62 -23.85
CA LEU A 309 2.65 17.19 -25.18
C LEU A 309 1.92 18.54 -25.23
N GLU A 310 2.67 19.61 -25.48
CA GLU A 310 2.12 20.93 -25.79
C GLU A 310 2.04 21.10 -27.31
N LEU A 311 0.83 21.14 -27.86
CA LEU A 311 0.56 21.30 -29.28
C LEU A 311 0.78 22.76 -29.70
N LEU A 312 1.58 22.98 -30.75
CA LEU A 312 2.02 24.32 -31.16
C LEU A 312 1.48 24.78 -32.50
N ALA A 313 1.22 23.85 -33.41
CA ALA A 313 0.81 24.14 -34.78
C ALA A 313 -0.54 23.49 -35.12
N ASP A 314 -1.27 24.06 -36.08
CA ASP A 314 -2.62 23.62 -36.46
C ASP A 314 -2.73 23.44 -38.01
N GLY A 315 -3.86 22.91 -38.47
CA GLY A 315 -4.14 22.67 -39.88
C GLY A 315 -3.18 21.67 -40.49
N ALA A 316 -2.54 22.04 -41.60
CA ALA A 316 -1.62 21.15 -42.32
C ALA A 316 -0.34 20.78 -41.52
N ASN A 317 -0.04 21.54 -40.45
CA ASN A 317 1.12 21.33 -39.60
C ASN A 317 0.73 20.88 -38.18
N ALA A 318 -0.52 20.47 -37.96
CA ALA A 318 -0.95 19.86 -36.71
C ALA A 318 -0.13 18.58 -36.40
N LEU A 319 -0.02 18.23 -35.12
CA LEU A 319 0.67 17.00 -34.71
C LEU A 319 -0.09 15.79 -35.28
N LEU A 320 0.57 15.00 -36.13
CA LEU A 320 0.07 13.71 -36.57
C LEU A 320 0.48 12.64 -35.55
N LEU A 321 -0.49 12.04 -34.86
CA LEU A 321 -0.30 10.91 -33.98
C LEU A 321 -0.86 9.65 -34.65
N ALA A 322 0.05 8.81 -35.15
CA ALA A 322 -0.28 7.59 -35.88
C ALA A 322 -0.11 6.34 -35.01
N THR A 323 -1.07 5.43 -35.10
CA THR A 323 -1.00 4.12 -34.43
C THR A 323 -0.08 3.17 -35.18
N GLU A 324 0.74 2.41 -34.43
CA GLU A 324 1.62 1.40 -34.99
C GLU A 324 0.89 0.05 -35.22
N SER A 325 1.38 -0.69 -36.22
CA SER A 325 0.95 -2.06 -36.48
C SER A 325 1.57 -3.02 -35.47
N GLY A 326 0.84 -4.08 -35.09
CA GLY A 326 1.34 -5.11 -34.18
C GLY A 326 0.44 -5.27 -32.96
N LEU A 327 0.44 -6.47 -32.38
CA LEU A 327 -0.45 -6.80 -31.24
C LEU A 327 0.02 -6.16 -29.92
N THR A 328 1.30 -5.82 -29.83
CA THR A 328 1.93 -5.23 -28.63
C THR A 328 2.20 -3.73 -28.78
N ALA A 329 1.77 -3.12 -29.89
CA ALA A 329 1.95 -1.69 -30.11
C ALA A 329 1.13 -0.91 -29.08
N ASN A 330 1.72 0.11 -28.47
CA ASN A 330 0.99 1.01 -27.59
C ASN A 330 -0.02 1.83 -28.40
N ARG A 331 -1.24 1.90 -27.89
CA ARG A 331 -2.37 2.64 -28.49
C ARG A 331 -3.13 3.45 -27.47
N GLU A 332 -2.48 3.72 -26.36
CA GLU A 332 -2.97 4.60 -25.30
C GLU A 332 -1.96 5.72 -25.13
N LEU A 333 -2.45 6.95 -25.11
CA LEU A 333 -1.65 8.13 -24.77
C LEU A 333 -2.04 8.56 -23.35
N ASN A 334 -1.12 8.37 -22.42
CA ASN A 334 -1.22 8.77 -21.02
C ASN A 334 -0.61 10.15 -20.76
N ALA A 335 0.20 10.67 -21.69
CA ALA A 335 0.74 12.02 -21.64
C ALA A 335 -0.38 13.07 -21.61
N GLU A 336 -0.21 14.13 -20.81
CA GLU A 336 -1.11 15.28 -20.82
C GLU A 336 -1.02 16.02 -22.16
N LEU A 337 -2.14 16.14 -22.87
CA LEU A 337 -2.26 16.97 -24.06
C LEU A 337 -2.68 18.39 -23.66
N SER A 338 -1.99 19.39 -24.17
CA SER A 338 -2.30 20.81 -23.97
C SER A 338 -1.84 21.65 -25.17
N GLY A 339 -1.97 22.97 -25.10
CA GLY A 339 -1.43 23.89 -26.10
C GLY A 339 -2.51 24.54 -26.97
N VAL A 340 -2.09 25.19 -28.05
CA VAL A 340 -2.95 25.94 -28.98
C VAL A 340 -3.05 25.32 -30.37
N GLY A 341 -2.27 24.26 -30.62
CA GLY A 341 -2.22 23.54 -31.89
C GLY A 341 -3.29 22.45 -32.04
N GLY A 342 -3.34 21.85 -33.23
CA GLY A 342 -4.23 20.75 -33.56
C GLY A 342 -3.58 19.37 -33.36
N LEU A 343 -4.41 18.36 -33.13
CA LEU A 343 -4.05 16.94 -33.13
C LEU A 343 -4.78 16.21 -34.26
N VAL A 344 -4.03 15.57 -35.14
CA VAL A 344 -4.54 14.67 -36.19
C VAL A 344 -4.26 13.24 -35.77
N VAL A 345 -5.31 12.43 -35.62
CA VAL A 345 -5.18 11.02 -35.24
C VAL A 345 -5.25 10.13 -36.48
N ASP A 346 -4.21 9.33 -36.71
CA ASP A 346 -4.21 8.26 -37.71
C ASP A 346 -4.34 6.88 -37.02
N ALA A 347 -5.59 6.44 -36.89
CA ALA A 347 -5.98 5.18 -36.25
C ALA A 347 -6.05 3.99 -37.23
N GLN A 348 -5.38 4.05 -38.39
CA GLN A 348 -5.43 2.99 -39.41
C GLN A 348 -4.99 1.61 -38.89
N ASN A 349 -4.08 1.56 -37.91
CA ASN A 349 -3.60 0.31 -37.34
C ASN A 349 -4.33 -0.11 -36.06
N GLY A 350 -5.30 0.66 -35.58
CA GLY A 350 -6.10 0.35 -34.39
C GLY A 350 -6.66 1.61 -33.74
N ALA A 351 -7.67 1.44 -32.88
CA ALA A 351 -8.21 2.56 -32.11
C ALA A 351 -7.14 3.12 -31.16
N LEU A 352 -7.04 4.46 -31.09
CA LEU A 352 -6.21 5.19 -30.14
C LEU A 352 -7.08 5.69 -28.99
N THR A 353 -6.62 5.51 -27.76
CA THR A 353 -7.22 6.08 -26.55
C THR A 353 -6.39 7.27 -26.07
N LEU A 354 -7.02 8.40 -25.81
CA LEU A 354 -6.42 9.53 -25.08
C LEU A 354 -6.88 9.43 -23.62
N ALA A 355 -6.03 8.87 -22.77
CA ALA A 355 -6.45 8.39 -21.45
C ALA A 355 -6.34 9.45 -20.34
N ASN A 356 -5.47 10.45 -20.52
CA ASN A 356 -5.21 11.44 -19.49
C ASN A 356 -6.42 12.37 -19.26
N GLY A 357 -7.03 12.29 -18.06
CA GLY A 357 -8.18 13.12 -17.67
C GLY A 357 -7.88 14.62 -17.56
N ASN A 358 -6.59 15.01 -17.54
CA ASN A 358 -6.17 16.41 -17.47
C ASN A 358 -5.97 17.06 -18.84
N ASN A 359 -6.25 16.34 -19.94
CA ASN A 359 -6.16 16.89 -21.29
C ASN A 359 -6.93 18.21 -21.45
N ARG A 360 -6.29 19.18 -22.10
CA ARG A 360 -6.84 20.51 -22.41
C ARG A 360 -6.82 20.70 -23.93
N TYR A 361 -8.01 20.74 -24.52
CA TYR A 361 -8.22 20.91 -25.96
C TYR A 361 -8.54 22.37 -26.32
#